data_AF-A0A7H8K9U0-F1
#
_entry.id   AF-A0A7H8K9U0-F1
#
_cell.length_a   1.000
_cell.length_b   1.000
_cell.length_c   1.000
_cell.angle_alpha   90.00
_cell.angle_beta   90.00
_cell.angle_gamma   90.00
#
_symmetry.space_group_name_H-M   'P 1'
#
loop_
_entity.id
_entity.type
_entity.pdbx_description
1 polymer ?
#
loop_
_entity_poly.entity_id
_entity_poly.type
_entity_poly.pdbx_seq_one_letter_code
_entity_poly.pdbx_strand_id
1 'polypeptide(L)'
;MSVGEVKAALRAAVEAARQGRHGFDQAVSEAEAATRTATALLHGSRHEHVRATHEALAAAGAEVAPTRRRFKDTAEQASDYLTRLG
;
A
#
# COMPACT_ATOMS: atom_id res chain seq x y z
N MET A 1 -30.88 -6.75 2.13
CA MET A 1 -29.89 -6.36 3.15
C MET A 1 -30.57 -5.49 4.21
N SER A 2 -30.47 -5.90 5.46
CA SER A 2 -30.84 -5.12 6.64
C SER A 2 -29.76 -4.11 6.99
N VAL A 3 -30.10 -3.10 7.80
CA VAL A 3 -29.14 -2.15 8.35
C VAL A 3 -28.03 -2.87 9.13
N GLY A 4 -28.35 -3.97 9.82
CA GLY A 4 -27.36 -4.79 10.53
C GLY A 4 -26.34 -5.43 9.58
N GLU A 5 -26.79 -5.96 8.44
CA GLU A 5 -25.91 -6.53 7.41
C GLU A 5 -25.00 -5.47 6.77
N VAL A 6 -25.52 -4.26 6.53
CA VAL A 6 -24.72 -3.14 6.02
C VAL A 6 -23.64 -2.73 7.02
N LYS A 7 -23.98 -2.62 8.32
CA LYS A 7 -22.99 -2.31 9.37
C LYS A 7 -21.91 -3.38 9.48
N ALA A 8 -22.29 -4.66 9.37
CA ALA A 8 -21.34 -5.77 9.37
C ALA A 8 -20.38 -5.68 8.17
N ALA A 9 -20.90 -5.42 6.97
CA ALA A 9 -20.09 -5.25 5.77
C ALA A 9 -19.12 -4.04 5.88
N LEU A 10 -19.57 -2.92 6.43
CA LEU A 10 -18.72 -1.73 6.63
C LEU A 10 -17.59 -2.00 7.63
N ARG A 11 -17.88 -2.71 8.74
CA ARG A 11 -16.84 -3.13 9.69
C ARG A 11 -15.81 -4.04 9.04
N ALA A 12 -16.26 -5.00 8.24
CA ALA A 12 -15.38 -5.87 7.47
C ALA A 12 -14.51 -5.08 6.48
N ALA A 13 -15.07 -4.08 5.80
CA ALA A 13 -14.34 -3.21 4.89
C ALA A 13 -13.26 -2.36 5.60
N VAL A 14 -13.58 -1.80 6.77
CA VAL A 14 -12.61 -1.06 7.60
C VAL A 14 -11.44 -1.97 8.00
N GLU A 15 -11.74 -3.17 8.46
CA GLU A 15 -10.72 -4.14 8.87
C GLU A 15 -9.86 -4.58 7.68
N ALA A 16 -10.48 -4.91 6.55
CA ALA A 16 -9.77 -5.26 5.32
C ALA A 16 -8.86 -4.12 4.83
N ALA A 17 -9.30 -2.87 4.92
CA ALA A 17 -8.47 -1.72 4.55
C ALA A 17 -7.26 -1.54 5.47
N ARG A 18 -7.41 -1.78 6.79
CA ARG A 18 -6.32 -1.73 7.76
C ARG A 18 -5.31 -2.86 7.54
N GLN A 19 -5.80 -4.09 7.37
CA GLN A 19 -4.95 -5.24 7.08
C GLN A 19 -4.23 -5.10 5.74
N GLY A 20 -4.95 -4.63 4.70
CA GLY A 20 -4.38 -4.34 3.39
C GLY A 20 -3.26 -3.31 3.46
N ARG A 21 -3.46 -2.23 4.23
CA ARG A 21 -2.40 -1.24 4.49
C ARG A 21 -1.19 -1.87 5.18
N HIS A 22 -1.41 -2.67 6.22
CA HIS A 22 -0.31 -3.29 6.96
C HIS A 22 0.51 -4.24 6.06
N GLY A 23 -0.15 -5.11 5.30
CA GLY A 23 0.51 -6.01 4.36
C GLY A 23 1.24 -5.26 3.24
N PHE A 24 0.64 -4.17 2.73
CA PHE A 24 1.29 -3.29 1.77
C PHE A 24 2.55 -2.63 2.35
N ASP A 25 2.48 -2.13 3.58
CA ASP A 25 3.61 -1.48 4.26
C ASP A 25 4.78 -2.46 4.50
N GLN A 26 4.47 -3.72 4.82
CA GLN A 26 5.46 -4.78 4.92
C GLN A 26 6.12 -5.07 3.56
N ALA A 27 5.32 -5.27 2.51
CA ALA A 27 5.83 -5.54 1.15
C ALA A 27 6.72 -4.40 0.64
N VAL A 28 6.35 -3.14 0.91
CA VAL A 28 7.19 -1.97 0.61
C VAL A 28 8.51 -2.02 1.37
N SER A 29 8.49 -2.34 2.67
CA SER A 29 9.71 -2.42 3.48
C SER A 29 10.67 -3.51 2.98
N GLU A 30 10.14 -4.66 2.58
CA GLU A 30 10.91 -5.76 1.99
C GLU A 30 11.49 -5.35 0.62
N ALA A 31 10.68 -4.72 -0.23
CA ALA A 31 11.13 -4.23 -1.54
C ALA A 31 12.22 -3.15 -1.42
N GLU A 32 12.10 -2.24 -0.45
CA GLU A 32 13.13 -1.24 -0.16
C GLU A 32 14.42 -1.89 0.34
N ALA A 33 14.33 -2.91 1.20
CA ALA A 33 15.51 -3.63 1.68
C ALA A 33 16.23 -4.36 0.53
N ALA A 34 15.48 -5.06 -0.32
CA ALA A 34 16.02 -5.71 -1.52
C ALA A 34 16.66 -4.69 -2.48
N THR A 35 16.01 -3.53 -2.67
CA THR A 35 16.51 -2.43 -3.51
C THR A 35 17.81 -1.85 -2.98
N ARG A 36 17.92 -1.62 -1.66
CA ARG A 36 19.16 -1.13 -1.03
C ARG A 36 20.30 -2.12 -1.24
N THR A 37 20.06 -3.42 -1.04
CA THR A 37 21.05 -4.47 -1.28
C THR A 37 21.48 -4.53 -2.74
N ALA A 38 20.52 -4.50 -3.68
CA ALA A 38 20.81 -4.49 -5.11
C ALA A 38 21.63 -3.25 -5.52
N THR A 39 21.26 -2.07 -5.01
CA THR A 39 21.98 -0.82 -5.27
C THR A 39 23.42 -0.87 -4.76
N ALA A 40 23.64 -1.46 -3.57
CA ALA A 40 24.99 -1.62 -3.02
C ALA A 40 25.84 -2.58 -3.86
N LEU A 41 25.26 -3.68 -4.34
CA LEU A 41 25.94 -4.66 -5.20
C LEU A 41 26.26 -4.12 -6.59
N LEU A 42 25.36 -3.31 -7.14
CA LEU A 42 25.46 -2.77 -8.50
C LEU A 42 26.12 -1.39 -8.53
N HIS A 43 26.64 -0.93 -7.39
CA HIS A 43 27.20 0.41 -7.24
C HIS A 43 28.34 0.66 -8.25
N GLY A 44 28.21 1.73 -9.04
CA GLY A 44 29.20 2.10 -10.06
C GLY A 44 29.04 1.39 -11.42
N SER A 45 28.12 0.43 -11.56
CA SER A 45 27.80 -0.18 -12.85
C SER A 45 27.10 0.83 -13.77
N ARG A 46 27.64 1.04 -14.98
CA ARG A 46 27.01 1.85 -16.03
C ARG A 46 26.15 1.02 -16.99
N HIS A 47 25.89 -0.24 -16.65
CA HIS A 47 25.16 -1.15 -17.52
C HIS A 47 23.70 -0.70 -17.66
N GLU A 48 23.17 -0.72 -18.88
CA GLU A 48 21.82 -0.20 -19.17
C GLU A 48 20.72 -0.89 -18.37
N HIS A 49 20.83 -2.21 -18.17
CA HIS A 49 19.93 -2.98 -17.30
C HIS A 49 19.88 -2.45 -15.86
N VAL A 50 21.01 -2.03 -15.27
CA VAL A 50 21.04 -1.48 -13.91
C VAL A 50 20.27 -0.15 -13.86
N ARG A 51 20.46 0.71 -14.86
CA ARG A 51 19.72 1.97 -14.99
C ARG A 51 18.22 1.73 -15.16
N ALA A 52 17.83 0.80 -16.03
CA ALA A 52 16.42 0.44 -16.24
C ALA A 52 15.78 -0.11 -14.95
N THR A 53 16.50 -0.92 -14.18
CA THR A 53 16.04 -1.39 -12.86
C THR A 53 15.83 -0.24 -11.89
N HIS A 54 16.74 0.73 -11.82
CA HIS A 54 16.56 1.92 -10.97
C HIS A 54 15.34 2.76 -11.38
N GLU A 55 15.13 2.98 -12.68
CA GLU A 55 13.96 3.70 -13.19
C GLU A 55 12.65 2.97 -12.85
N ALA A 56 12.59 1.65 -13.00
CA ALA A 56 11.44 0.84 -12.63
C ALA A 56 11.15 0.89 -11.12
N LEU A 57 12.19 0.84 -10.28
CA LEU A 57 12.05 0.95 -8.82
C LEU A 57 11.58 2.35 -8.40
N ALA A 58 12.05 3.41 -9.05
CA ALA A 58 11.58 4.76 -8.79
C ALA A 58 10.09 4.93 -9.15
N ALA A 59 9.66 4.39 -10.29
CA ALA A 59 8.26 4.40 -10.69
C ALA A 59 7.37 3.62 -9.70
N ALA A 60 7.81 2.44 -9.26
CA ALA A 60 7.10 1.67 -8.23
C ALA A 60 7.02 2.43 -6.89
N GLY A 61 8.11 3.10 -6.49
CA GLY A 61 8.15 3.94 -5.29
C GLY A 61 7.16 5.11 -5.32
N ALA A 62 6.92 5.69 -6.50
CA ALA A 62 5.96 6.79 -6.66
C ALA A 62 4.51 6.34 -6.36
N GLU A 63 4.18 5.07 -6.56
CA GLU A 63 2.85 4.52 -6.29
C GLU A 63 2.61 4.14 -4.82
N VAL A 64 3.66 4.12 -3.99
CA VAL A 64 3.56 3.73 -2.57
C VAL A 64 2.68 4.70 -1.76
N ALA A 65 2.97 5.99 -1.81
CA ALA A 65 2.24 6.99 -1.04
C ALA A 65 0.76 7.11 -1.48
N PRO A 66 0.44 7.17 -2.79
CA PRO A 66 -0.95 7.12 -3.26
C PRO A 66 -1.69 5.87 -2.79
N THR A 67 -1.06 4.69 -2.86
CA THR A 67 -1.70 3.43 -2.46
C THR A 67 -1.95 3.37 -0.96
N ARG A 68 -0.98 3.77 -0.12
CA ARG A 68 -1.17 3.92 1.33
C ARG A 68 -2.34 4.84 1.66
N ARG A 69 -2.43 5.96 0.95
CA ARG A 69 -3.52 6.93 1.13
C ARG A 69 -4.88 6.33 0.78
N ARG A 70 -5.00 5.57 -0.32
CA ARG A 70 -6.26 4.90 -0.69
C ARG A 70 -6.76 3.95 0.39
N PHE A 71 -5.88 3.17 1.03
CA PHE A 71 -6.28 2.32 2.17
C PHE A 71 -6.80 3.15 3.35
N LYS A 72 -6.10 4.24 3.70
CA LYS A 72 -6.52 5.15 4.76
C LYS A 72 -7.90 5.76 4.45
N ASP A 73 -8.04 6.35 3.27
CA ASP A 73 -9.27 7.03 2.85
C ASP A 73 -10.46 6.05 2.82
N THR A 74 -10.23 4.80 2.40
CA THR A 74 -11.26 3.73 2.43
C THR A 74 -11.72 3.42 3.85
N ALA A 75 -10.78 3.27 4.78
CA ALA A 75 -11.10 2.98 6.19
C ALA A 75 -11.83 4.15 6.85
N GLU A 76 -11.43 5.39 6.56
CA GLU A 76 -12.08 6.60 7.06
C GLU A 76 -13.50 6.71 6.51
N GLN A 77 -13.69 6.60 5.19
CA GLN A 77 -15.00 6.72 4.56
C GLN A 77 -15.98 5.62 5.00
N ALA A 78 -15.50 4.38 5.15
CA ALA A 78 -16.34 3.29 5.66
C ALA A 78 -16.70 3.47 7.15
N SER A 79 -15.78 4.01 7.96
CA SER A 79 -16.04 4.34 9.37
C SER A 79 -17.04 5.48 9.51
N ASP A 80 -16.89 6.55 8.73
CA ASP A 80 -17.81 7.69 8.71
C ASP A 80 -19.23 7.25 8.35
N TYR A 81 -19.35 6.38 7.34
CA TYR A 81 -20.65 5.86 6.95
C TYR A 81 -21.25 4.94 8.01
N LEU A 82 -20.44 4.10 8.66
CA LEU A 82 -20.86 3.28 9.78
C LEU A 82 -21.41 4.14 10.93
N THR A 83 -20.71 5.22 11.30
CA THR A 83 -21.14 6.15 12.35
C THR A 83 -22.47 6.82 12.01
N ARG A 84 -22.70 7.19 10.74
CA ARG A 84 -23.97 7.79 10.29
C ARG A 84 -25.16 6.82 10.34
N LEU A 85 -24.92 5.50 10.34
CA LEU A 85 -25.97 4.48 10.44
C LEU A 85 -26.36 4.18 11.91
N GLY A 86 -25.70 4.80 12.89
CA GLY A 86 -25.87 4.56 14.33
C GLY A 86 -25.49 3.15 14.75
#